data_AF-A0A815RM91-F1
#
_entry.id   AF-A0A815RM91-F1
#
_cell.length_a   1.000
_cell.length_b   1.000
_cell.length_c   1.000
_cell.angle_alpha   90.00
_cell.angle_beta   90.00
_cell.angle_gamma   90.00
#
_symmetry.space_group_name_H-M   'P 1'
#
loop_
_entity.id
_entity.type
_entity.pdbx_description
1 polymer ?
#
loop_
_entity_poly.entity_id
_entity_poly.type
_entity_poly.pdbx_seq_one_letter_code
_entity_poly.pdbx_strand_id
1 'polypeptide(L)' 'LAVVYHNMAKLYLATRKYSMAMKNIQQAVEIAQEKLPSTHPHLLEYTETFEKIRKKM' A
#
# COMPACT_ATOMS: atom_id res chain seq x y z
N LEU A 1 -9.10 2.82 7.92
CA LEU A 1 -8.62 1.44 7.69
C LEU A 1 -7.46 1.39 6.67
N ALA A 2 -7.59 2.00 5.48
CA ALA A 2 -6.51 2.02 4.48
C ALA A 2 -5.16 2.54 4.99
N VAL A 3 -5.15 3.65 5.74
CA VAL A 3 -3.92 4.23 6.34
C VAL A 3 -3.19 3.22 7.25
N VAL A 4 -3.94 2.41 8.02
CA VAL A 4 -3.35 1.41 8.93
C VAL A 4 -2.64 0.31 8.12
N TYR A 5 -3.32 -0.21 7.09
CA TYR A 5 -2.74 -1.20 6.19
C TYR A 5 -1.53 -0.66 5.44
N HIS A 6 -1.56 0.60 4.98
CA HIS A 6 -0.40 1.25 4.35
C HIS A 6 0.79 1.37 5.31
N ASN A 7 0.56 1.77 6.56
CA ASN A 7 1.60 1.83 7.57
C ASN A 7 2.20 0.44 7.86
N MET A 8 1.37 -0.60 7.95
CA MET A 8 1.84 -1.99 8.07
C MET A 8 2.67 -2.41 6.85
N ALA A 9 2.23 -2.06 5.64
CA ALA A 9 2.98 -2.34 4.43
C ALA A 9 4.36 -1.66 4.44
N LYS A 10 4.46 -0.40 4.87
CA LYS A 10 5.74 0.31 5.03
C LYS A 10 6.64 -0.34 6.07
N LEU A 11 6.10 -0.76 7.20
CA LEU A 11 6.85 -1.51 8.23
C LEU A 11 7.40 -2.83 7.70
N TYR A 12 6.58 -3.60 6.99
CA TYR A 12 7.02 -4.87 6.38
C TYR A 12 8.01 -4.66 5.25
N LEU A 13 7.85 -3.59 4.45
CA LEU A 13 8.82 -3.19 3.43
C LEU A 13 10.19 -2.87 4.05
N ALA A 14 10.21 -2.11 5.16
CA ALA A 14 11.42 -1.77 5.89
C ALA A 14 12.12 -3.00 6.49
N THR A 15 11.34 -4.01 6.91
CA THR A 15 11.85 -5.28 7.45
C THR A 15 12.05 -6.38 6.39
N ARG A 16 12.02 -6.01 5.09
CA ARG A 16 12.22 -6.92 3.93
C ARG A 16 11.22 -8.09 3.85
N LYS A 17 10.10 -8.01 4.55
CA LYS A 17 9.01 -9.00 4.52
C LYS A 17 8.06 -8.69 3.36
N TYR A 18 8.55 -8.80 2.13
CA TYR A 18 7.85 -8.27 0.94
C TYR A 18 6.47 -8.90 0.69
N SER A 19 6.29 -10.20 0.96
CA SER A 19 4.98 -10.85 0.81
C SER A 19 3.93 -10.26 1.77
N MET A 20 4.32 -9.98 3.03
CA MET A 20 3.44 -9.33 4.01
C MET A 20 3.20 -7.87 3.63
N ALA A 21 4.24 -7.17 3.16
CA ALA A 21 4.11 -5.80 2.67
C ALA A 21 3.11 -5.73 1.52
N MET A 22 3.22 -6.62 0.54
CA MET A 22 2.35 -6.71 -0.64
C MET A 22 0.89 -6.93 -0.24
N LYS A 23 0.63 -7.91 0.64
CA LYS A 23 -0.73 -8.20 1.12
C LYS A 23 -1.37 -6.97 1.77
N ASN A 24 -0.62 -6.26 2.63
CA ASN A 24 -1.15 -5.08 3.32
C ASN A 24 -1.37 -3.90 2.37
N ILE A 25 -0.45 -3.64 1.42
CA ILE A 25 -0.64 -2.52 0.50
C ILE A 25 -1.80 -2.75 -0.47
N GLN A 26 -2.06 -4.00 -0.88
CA GLN A 26 -3.24 -4.34 -1.68
C GLN A 26 -4.54 -4.01 -0.95
N GLN A 27 -4.65 -4.34 0.34
CA GLN A 27 -5.83 -3.98 1.14
C GLN A 27 -5.97 -2.45 1.28
N ALA A 28 -4.87 -1.72 1.43
CA ALA A 28 -4.91 -0.26 1.50
C ALA A 28 -5.40 0.36 0.18
N VAL A 29 -4.91 -0.13 -0.96
CA VAL A 29 -5.32 0.33 -2.30
C VAL A 29 -6.78 0.00 -2.56
N GLU A 30 -7.24 -1.22 -2.28
CA GLU A 30 -8.63 -1.65 -2.49
C GLU A 30 -9.62 -0.77 -1.71
N ILE A 31 -9.39 -0.56 -0.41
CA ILE A 31 -10.23 0.30 0.44
C ILE A 31 -10.18 1.75 -0.06
N ALA A 32 -9.00 2.25 -0.44
CA ALA A 32 -8.86 3.62 -0.92
C ALA A 32 -9.57 3.82 -2.26
N GLN A 33 -9.48 2.87 -3.17
CA GLN A 33 -10.11 2.94 -4.50
C GLN A 33 -11.63 2.87 -4.44
N GLU A 34 -12.20 2.18 -3.44
CA GLU A 34 -13.65 2.16 -3.21
C GLU A 34 -14.17 3.51 -2.66
N LYS A 35 -13.36 4.23 -1.89
CA LYS A 35 -13.81 5.41 -1.13
C LYS A 35 -13.33 6.75 -1.68
N LEU A 36 -12.26 6.76 -2.46
CA LEU A 36 -11.58 7.98 -2.89
C LEU A 36 -11.55 8.08 -4.43
N PRO A 37 -11.62 9.31 -4.97
CA PRO A 37 -11.34 9.55 -6.38
C PRO A 37 -9.91 9.12 -6.76
N SER A 38 -9.70 8.77 -8.03
CA SER A 38 -8.38 8.38 -8.57
C SER A 38 -7.30 9.46 -8.40
N THR A 39 -7.68 10.72 -8.28
CA THR A 39 -6.77 11.87 -8.08
C THR A 39 -6.42 12.15 -6.62
N HIS A 40 -7.01 11.40 -5.68
CA HIS A 40 -6.79 11.66 -4.26
C HIS A 40 -5.34 11.34 -3.85
N PRO A 41 -4.64 12.23 -3.12
CA PRO A 41 -3.23 12.04 -2.76
C PRO A 41 -2.92 10.69 -2.09
N HIS A 42 -3.75 10.24 -1.14
CA HIS A 42 -3.57 8.93 -0.50
C HIS A 42 -3.64 7.73 -1.46
N LEU A 43 -4.53 7.76 -2.46
CA LEU A 43 -4.60 6.65 -3.42
C LEU A 43 -3.35 6.63 -4.31
N LEU A 44 -2.85 7.80 -4.71
CA LEU A 44 -1.57 7.92 -5.43
C LEU A 44 -0.38 7.42 -4.59
N GLU A 45 -0.31 7.79 -3.31
CA GLU A 45 0.74 7.34 -2.41
C GLU A 45 0.73 5.81 -2.20
N TYR A 46 -0.47 5.21 -2.06
CA TYR A 46 -0.59 3.76 -1.85
C TYR A 46 -0.19 2.99 -3.11
N THR A 47 -0.59 3.47 -4.29
CA THR A 47 -0.20 2.88 -5.57
C THR A 47 1.30 3.01 -5.83
N GLU A 48 1.93 4.15 -5.48
CA GLU A 48 3.38 4.28 -5.53
C GLU A 48 4.08 3.30 -4.58
N THR A 49 3.57 3.15 -3.36
CA THR A 49 4.10 2.19 -2.37
C THR A 49 3.96 0.76 -2.87
N PHE A 50 2.84 0.42 -3.52
CA PHE A 50 2.60 -0.88 -4.14
C PHE A 50 3.67 -1.18 -5.20
N GLU A 51 3.91 -0.23 -6.09
CA GLU A 51 4.93 -0.35 -7.14
C GLU A 51 6.33 -0.50 -6.58
N LYS A 52 6.65 0.22 -5.50
CA LYS A 52 7.93 0.09 -4.80
C LYS A 52 8.13 -1.31 -4.20
N ILE A 53 7.09 -1.90 -3.62
CA ILE A 53 7.15 -3.27 -3.08
C ILE A 53 7.29 -4.28 -4.23
N ARG A 54 6.51 -4.12 -5.30
CA ARG A 54 6.55 -4.99 -6.49
C ARG A 54 7.94 -5.09 -7.11
N LYS A 55 8.68 -3.98 -7.18
CA LYS A 55 10.07 -3.93 -7.69
C LYS A 55 11.11 -4.60 -6.77
N LYS A 56 10.78 -4.88 -5.51
CA LYS A 56 11.70 -5.43 -4.51
C LYS A 56 11.46 -6.91 -4.20
N MET A 57 10.35 -7.45 -4.69
CA MET A 57 10.03 -8.87 -4.64
C MET A 57 10.81 -9.60 -5.73
#